data_AF-A0A8J8EAU2-F1
#
_entry.id   AF-A0A8J8EAU2-F1
#
_cell.length_a   1.000
_cell.length_b   1.000
_cell.length_c   1.000
_cell.angle_alpha   90.00
_cell.angle_beta   90.00
_cell.angle_gamma   90.00
#
_symmetry.space_group_name_H-M   'P 1'
#
loop_
_entity.id
_entity.type
_entity.pdbx_description
1 polymer ?
#
loop_
_entity_poly.entity_id
_entity_poly.type
_entity_poly.pdbx_seq_one_letter_code
_entity_poly.pdbx_strand_id
1 'polypeptide(L)'
;MSFLSRFFGKKNPLDIPLNKLNESRIKLEYQIQKIENEIVGIDREIALLFERAKHARSKSEELTIATKIKTLNQRKKNLQKTHAQLNKQLMLISNLAIIKENEALLKDTPTWNLLRNMSPEELEKHLVEMQLDAQNFNESLNKMLGMTDQTIGAGVEFEEDEELAEIMRTIHAVKEGELEPELAAEKVTGEEKTKKKEKWLEEF
;
A
#
# COMPACT_ATOMS: atom_id res chain seq x y z
N MET A 1 -17.11 1.44 -13.68
CA MET A 1 -17.27 2.59 -12.76
C MET A 1 -16.11 2.57 -11.81
N SER A 2 -15.38 3.69 -11.74
CA SER A 2 -14.19 3.83 -10.89
C SER A 2 -14.58 3.85 -9.41
N PHE A 3 -13.63 3.56 -8.52
CA PHE A 3 -13.87 3.67 -7.08
C PHE A 3 -14.20 5.11 -6.69
N LEU A 4 -13.48 6.10 -7.23
CA LEU A 4 -13.74 7.52 -7.02
C LEU A 4 -15.17 7.88 -7.43
N SER A 5 -15.63 7.47 -8.62
CA SER A 5 -16.99 7.80 -9.06
C SER A 5 -18.08 7.10 -8.25
N ARG A 6 -17.82 5.91 -7.69
CA ARG A 6 -18.78 5.22 -6.81
C ARG A 6 -18.83 5.82 -5.40
N PHE A 7 -17.69 6.26 -4.88
CA PHE A 7 -17.57 6.77 -3.51
C PHE A 7 -17.91 8.27 -3.45
N PHE A 8 -17.56 9.04 -4.48
CA PHE A 8 -17.68 10.50 -4.51
C PHE A 8 -18.78 11.01 -5.45
N GLY A 9 -19.37 10.13 -6.26
CA GLY A 9 -20.45 10.48 -7.18
C GLY A 9 -19.98 11.43 -8.28
N LYS A 10 -20.77 12.48 -8.55
CA LYS A 10 -20.44 13.51 -9.56
C LYS A 10 -19.55 14.64 -9.02
N LYS A 11 -19.14 14.60 -7.75
CA LYS A 11 -18.33 15.66 -7.14
C LYS A 11 -16.85 15.43 -7.44
N ASN A 12 -16.08 16.51 -7.53
CA ASN A 12 -14.64 16.38 -7.68
C ASN A 12 -14.07 15.74 -6.38
N PRO A 13 -13.29 14.65 -6.47
CA PRO A 13 -12.66 14.02 -5.30
C PRO A 13 -11.81 14.97 -4.44
N LEU A 14 -11.32 16.08 -5.00
CA LEU A 14 -10.53 17.10 -4.30
C LEU A 14 -11.39 18.08 -3.47
N ASP A 15 -12.71 18.13 -3.69
CA ASP A 15 -13.62 18.97 -2.92
C ASP A 15 -13.92 18.40 -1.53
N ILE A 16 -13.35 17.24 -1.21
CA ILE A 16 -13.66 16.48 -0.02
C ILE A 16 -12.83 17.02 1.14
N PRO A 17 -13.46 17.35 2.27
CA PRO A 17 -12.75 17.80 3.45
C PRO A 17 -11.73 16.78 3.96
N LEU A 18 -10.56 17.26 4.39
CA LEU A 18 -9.48 16.41 4.91
C LEU A 18 -9.95 15.50 6.06
N ASN A 19 -10.80 16.01 6.97
CA ASN A 19 -11.37 15.20 8.05
C ASN A 19 -12.18 14.00 7.53
N LYS A 20 -12.91 14.15 6.41
CA LYS A 20 -13.67 13.04 5.80
C LYS A 20 -12.77 12.01 5.13
N LEU A 21 -11.65 12.45 4.55
CA LEU A 21 -10.62 11.55 4.03
C LEU A 21 -9.98 10.76 5.17
N ASN A 22 -9.61 11.42 6.26
CA ASN A 22 -9.03 10.78 7.45
C ASN A 22 -10.00 9.80 8.14
N GLU A 23 -11.27 10.16 8.30
CA GLU A 23 -12.30 9.24 8.80
C GLU A 23 -12.42 7.98 7.91
N SER A 24 -12.33 8.16 6.59
CA SER A 24 -12.43 7.05 5.64
C SER A 24 -11.18 6.18 5.66
N ARG A 25 -10.00 6.77 5.81
CA ARG A 25 -8.71 6.11 5.98
C ARG A 25 -8.73 5.16 7.19
N ILE A 26 -9.11 5.67 8.37
CA ILE A 26 -9.22 4.86 9.61
C ILE A 26 -10.20 3.70 9.44
N LYS A 27 -11.35 3.94 8.78
CA LYS A 27 -12.33 2.87 8.51
C LYS A 27 -11.78 1.79 7.59
N LEU A 28 -11.02 2.15 6.57
CA LEU A 28 -10.40 1.19 5.65
C LEU A 28 -9.31 0.38 6.35
N GLU A 29 -8.44 1.03 7.13
CA GLU A 29 -7.41 0.37 7.94
C GLU A 29 -8.02 -0.68 8.89
N TYR A 30 -9.08 -0.31 9.59
CA TYR A 30 -9.80 -1.24 10.46
C TYR A 30 -10.38 -2.44 9.70
N GLN A 31 -10.96 -2.20 8.51
CA GLN A 31 -11.49 -3.29 7.67
C GLN A 31 -10.39 -4.21 7.14
N ILE A 32 -9.26 -3.65 6.72
CA ILE A 32 -8.08 -4.41 6.28
C ILE A 32 -7.59 -5.31 7.41
N GLN A 33 -7.40 -4.74 8.61
CA GLN A 33 -6.94 -5.49 9.78
C GLN A 33 -7.89 -6.63 10.14
N LYS A 34 -9.21 -6.42 10.04
CA LYS A 34 -10.22 -7.45 10.28
C LYS A 34 -10.08 -8.61 9.28
N ILE A 35 -9.89 -8.30 7.99
CA ILE A 35 -9.72 -9.32 6.95
C ILE A 35 -8.43 -10.12 7.17
N GLU A 36 -7.33 -9.45 7.53
CA GLU A 36 -6.06 -10.11 7.83
C GLU A 36 -6.21 -11.11 8.98
N ASN A 37 -6.87 -10.69 10.06
CA ASN A 37 -7.16 -11.58 11.20
C ASN A 37 -8.02 -12.78 10.79
N GLU A 38 -8.99 -12.58 9.89
CA GLU A 38 -9.82 -13.66 9.36
C GLU A 38 -9.02 -14.65 8.50
N ILE A 39 -8.12 -14.15 7.64
CA ILE A 39 -7.21 -14.98 6.83
C ILE A 39 -6.33 -15.84 7.73
N VAL A 40 -5.73 -15.24 8.77
CA VAL A 40 -4.91 -15.97 9.76
C VAL A 40 -5.75 -17.02 10.50
N GLY A 41 -7.00 -16.68 10.86
CA GLY A 41 -7.93 -17.63 11.48
C GLY A 41 -8.22 -18.85 10.58
N ILE A 42 -8.46 -18.62 9.29
CA ILE A 42 -8.67 -19.70 8.31
C ILE A 42 -7.44 -20.58 8.18
N ASP A 43 -6.23 -20.02 8.17
CA ASP A 43 -4.99 -20.80 8.08
C ASP A 43 -4.81 -21.74 9.26
N ARG A 44 -5.14 -21.27 10.47
CA ARG A 44 -5.15 -22.11 11.68
C ARG A 44 -6.18 -23.24 11.58
N GLU A 45 -7.38 -22.95 11.09
CA GLU A 45 -8.44 -23.96 10.93
C GLU A 45 -8.04 -25.03 9.90
N ILE A 46 -7.44 -24.64 8.78
CA ILE A 46 -6.92 -25.56 7.77
C ILE A 46 -5.83 -26.46 8.36
N ALA A 47 -4.90 -25.91 9.15
CA ALA A 47 -3.87 -26.70 9.82
C ALA A 47 -4.47 -27.75 10.78
N LEU A 48 -5.47 -27.38 11.59
CA LEU A 48 -6.17 -28.31 12.47
C LEU A 48 -6.90 -29.43 11.70
N LEU A 49 -7.49 -29.10 10.54
CA LEU A 49 -8.13 -30.10 9.68
C LEU A 49 -7.13 -31.10 9.10
N PHE A 50 -5.92 -30.65 8.73
CA PHE A 50 -4.85 -31.54 8.29
C PHE A 50 -4.35 -32.45 9.43
N GLU A 51 -4.21 -31.92 10.64
CA GLU A 51 -3.88 -32.76 11.81
C GLU A 51 -4.96 -33.81 12.07
N ARG A 52 -6.24 -33.43 11.99
CA ARG A 52 -7.34 -34.40 12.10
C ARG A 52 -7.30 -35.46 11.00
N ALA A 53 -6.92 -35.10 9.77
CA ALA A 53 -6.82 -36.03 8.66
C ALA A 53 -5.83 -37.17 8.93
N LYS A 54 -4.74 -36.92 9.68
CA LYS A 54 -3.76 -37.96 10.06
C LYS A 54 -4.37 -39.11 10.86
N HIS A 55 -5.49 -38.86 11.53
CA HIS A 55 -6.18 -39.83 12.38
C HIS A 55 -7.49 -40.33 11.78
N ALA A 56 -7.80 -39.96 10.53
CA ALA A 56 -9.02 -40.40 9.87
C ALA A 56 -9.03 -41.92 9.70
N ARG A 57 -10.15 -42.55 10.04
CA ARG A 57 -10.27 -44.03 10.04
C ARG A 57 -10.95 -44.58 8.78
N SER A 58 -11.46 -43.70 7.93
CA SER A 58 -12.20 -44.09 6.73
C SER A 58 -12.06 -43.06 5.62
N LYS A 59 -12.20 -43.54 4.38
CA LYS A 59 -12.21 -42.71 3.17
C LYS A 59 -13.33 -41.64 3.18
N SER A 60 -14.46 -41.92 3.84
CA SER A 60 -15.56 -40.96 3.98
C SER A 60 -15.19 -39.79 4.91
N GLU A 61 -14.46 -40.07 5.98
CA GLU A 61 -13.96 -39.05 6.91
C GLU A 61 -12.89 -38.17 6.22
N GLU A 62 -11.96 -38.78 5.51
CA GLU A 62 -10.97 -38.07 4.68
C GLU A 62 -11.64 -37.14 3.65
N LEU A 63 -12.65 -37.64 2.94
CA LEU A 63 -13.38 -36.85 1.94
C LEU A 63 -14.10 -35.65 2.57
N THR A 64 -14.67 -35.83 3.76
CA THR A 64 -15.34 -34.75 4.50
C THR A 64 -14.34 -33.66 4.91
N ILE A 65 -13.18 -34.06 5.42
CA ILE A 65 -12.10 -33.14 5.79
C ILE A 65 -11.58 -32.39 4.57
N ALA A 66 -11.29 -33.10 3.48
CA ALA A 66 -10.82 -32.50 2.22
C ALA A 66 -11.82 -31.46 1.65
N THR A 67 -13.12 -31.75 1.74
CA THR A 67 -14.18 -30.82 1.31
C THR A 67 -14.18 -29.55 2.15
N LYS A 68 -14.01 -29.67 3.48
CA LYS A 68 -13.91 -28.50 4.37
C LYS A 68 -12.68 -27.64 4.06
N ILE A 69 -11.51 -28.27 3.88
CA ILE A 69 -10.27 -27.57 3.51
C ILE A 69 -10.46 -26.81 2.19
N LYS A 70 -11.09 -27.44 1.18
CA LYS A 70 -11.37 -26.80 -0.12
C LYS A 70 -12.26 -25.56 0.04
N THR A 71 -13.32 -25.64 0.84
CA THR A 71 -14.24 -24.53 1.12
C THR A 71 -13.52 -23.37 1.83
N LEU A 72 -12.72 -23.67 2.86
CA LEU A 72 -11.93 -22.68 3.57
C LEU A 72 -10.90 -21.99 2.68
N ASN A 73 -10.20 -22.75 1.83
CA ASN A 73 -9.27 -22.19 0.85
C ASN A 73 -9.96 -21.26 -0.16
N GLN A 74 -11.17 -21.60 -0.61
CA GLN A 74 -11.92 -20.72 -1.50
C GLN A 74 -12.32 -19.43 -0.80
N ARG A 75 -12.75 -19.50 0.47
CA ARG A 75 -13.04 -18.32 1.29
C ARG A 75 -11.80 -17.44 1.46
N LYS A 76 -10.64 -18.04 1.81
CA LYS A 76 -9.35 -17.33 1.92
C LYS A 76 -9.00 -16.57 0.63
N LYS A 77 -9.12 -17.22 -0.53
CA LYS A 77 -8.86 -16.57 -1.83
C LYS A 77 -9.78 -15.37 -2.08
N ASN A 78 -11.04 -15.46 -1.68
CA ASN A 78 -11.97 -14.34 -1.81
C ASN A 78 -11.58 -13.18 -0.88
N LEU A 79 -11.23 -13.47 0.38
CA LEU A 79 -10.76 -12.48 1.33
C LEU A 79 -9.47 -11.78 0.87
N GLN A 80 -8.51 -12.52 0.30
CA GLN A 80 -7.29 -11.94 -0.26
C GLN A 80 -7.57 -10.97 -1.41
N LYS A 81 -8.54 -11.27 -2.28
CA LYS A 81 -8.97 -10.33 -3.32
C LYS A 81 -9.60 -9.07 -2.71
N THR A 82 -10.44 -9.22 -1.68
CA THR A 82 -11.03 -8.09 -0.97
C THR A 82 -9.96 -7.25 -0.25
N HIS A 83 -8.99 -7.88 0.40
CA HIS A 83 -7.84 -7.21 1.03
C HIS A 83 -7.06 -6.37 0.03
N ALA A 84 -6.72 -6.92 -1.13
CA ALA A 84 -6.03 -6.18 -2.19
C ALA A 84 -6.87 -4.99 -2.69
N GLN A 85 -8.19 -5.16 -2.82
CA GLN A 85 -9.09 -4.07 -3.22
C GLN A 85 -9.15 -2.96 -2.16
N LEU A 86 -9.24 -3.30 -0.87
CA LEU A 86 -9.27 -2.30 0.20
C LEU A 86 -7.94 -1.56 0.31
N ASN A 87 -6.80 -2.23 0.13
CA ASN A 87 -5.49 -1.56 0.10
C ASN A 87 -5.37 -0.55 -1.04
N LYS A 88 -5.87 -0.88 -2.24
CA LYS A 88 -5.93 0.10 -3.35
C LYS A 88 -6.78 1.31 -3.00
N GLN A 89 -7.90 1.11 -2.32
CA GLN A 89 -8.76 2.21 -1.85
C GLN A 89 -8.05 3.05 -0.78
N LEU A 90 -7.35 2.41 0.15
CA LEU A 90 -6.59 3.07 1.19
C LEU A 90 -5.50 3.95 0.59
N MET A 91 -4.70 3.42 -0.33
CA MET A 91 -3.66 4.16 -1.04
C MET A 91 -4.23 5.40 -1.73
N LEU A 92 -5.35 5.24 -2.44
CA LEU A 92 -6.00 6.35 -3.12
C LEU A 92 -6.53 7.42 -2.15
N ILE A 93 -7.15 7.03 -1.03
CA ILE A 93 -7.62 7.99 -0.03
C ILE A 93 -6.44 8.69 0.65
N SER A 94 -5.35 7.97 0.92
CA SER A 94 -4.12 8.54 1.47
C SER A 94 -3.50 9.54 0.50
N ASN A 95 -3.40 9.22 -0.79
CA ASN A 95 -2.90 10.13 -1.81
C ASN A 95 -3.76 11.40 -1.93
N LEU A 96 -5.09 11.26 -1.88
CA LEU A 96 -6.00 12.43 -1.81
C LEU A 96 -5.81 13.26 -0.54
N ALA A 97 -5.59 12.61 0.61
CA ALA A 97 -5.35 13.31 1.87
C ALA A 97 -4.05 14.14 1.80
N ILE A 98 -2.97 13.58 1.25
CA ILE A 98 -1.70 14.30 1.06
C ILE A 98 -1.89 15.51 0.15
N ILE A 99 -2.63 15.37 -0.96
CA ILE A 99 -2.95 16.51 -1.84
C ILE A 99 -3.74 17.58 -1.08
N LYS A 100 -4.69 17.15 -0.24
CA LYS A 100 -5.55 18.06 0.54
C LYS A 100 -4.80 18.75 1.68
N GLU A 101 -3.83 18.08 2.29
CA GLU A 101 -2.95 18.67 3.31
C GLU A 101 -2.07 19.78 2.71
N ASN A 102 -1.65 19.61 1.45
CA ASN A 102 -0.83 20.57 0.71
C ASN A 102 -1.65 21.55 -0.14
N GLU A 103 -2.97 21.63 0.05
CA GLU A 103 -3.87 22.41 -0.81
C GLU A 103 -3.47 23.89 -0.85
N ALA A 104 -3.06 24.47 0.28
CA ALA A 104 -2.66 25.87 0.36
C ALA A 104 -1.42 26.19 -0.49
N LEU A 105 -0.50 25.23 -0.66
CA LEU A 105 0.71 25.37 -1.46
C LEU A 105 0.44 25.10 -2.95
N LEU A 106 -0.55 24.28 -3.24
CA LEU A 106 -0.88 23.86 -4.60
C LEU A 106 -1.83 24.81 -5.32
N LYS A 107 -2.72 25.52 -4.61
CA LYS A 107 -3.83 26.27 -5.23
C LYS A 107 -3.46 27.18 -6.39
N ASP A 108 -2.27 27.77 -6.33
CA ASP A 108 -1.79 28.74 -7.31
C ASP A 108 -0.88 28.10 -8.38
N THR A 109 -0.72 26.77 -8.38
CA THR A 109 0.11 26.05 -9.36
C THR A 109 -0.71 25.57 -10.57
N PRO A 110 -0.10 25.47 -11.76
CA PRO A 110 -0.73 24.83 -12.92
C PRO A 110 -1.17 23.40 -12.62
N THR A 111 -0.39 22.72 -11.77
CA THR A 111 -0.59 21.35 -11.31
C THR A 111 -1.93 21.17 -10.61
N TRP A 112 -2.31 22.10 -9.73
CA TRP A 112 -3.62 22.07 -9.07
C TRP A 112 -4.79 22.23 -10.03
N ASN A 113 -4.68 23.16 -10.98
CA ASN A 113 -5.71 23.38 -11.99
C ASN A 113 -5.92 22.14 -12.85
N LEU A 114 -4.83 21.43 -13.18
CA LEU A 114 -4.91 20.20 -13.95
C LEU A 114 -5.60 19.08 -13.15
N LEU A 115 -5.21 18.87 -11.88
CA LEU A 115 -5.89 17.90 -11.01
C LEU A 115 -7.39 18.20 -10.82
N ARG A 116 -7.76 19.48 -10.69
CA ARG A 116 -9.16 19.92 -10.53
C ARG A 116 -10.02 19.75 -11.77
N ASN A 117 -9.41 19.69 -12.95
CA ASN A 117 -10.12 19.54 -14.22
C ASN A 117 -10.19 18.08 -14.70
N MET A 118 -9.47 17.16 -14.05
CA MET A 118 -9.56 15.72 -14.34
C MET A 118 -10.90 15.14 -13.94
N SER A 119 -11.37 14.16 -14.73
CA SER A 119 -12.48 13.31 -14.31
C SER A 119 -12.08 12.43 -13.11
N PRO A 120 -13.04 11.95 -12.30
CA PRO A 120 -12.75 11.00 -11.23
C PRO A 120 -12.02 9.75 -11.74
N GLU A 121 -12.35 9.26 -12.93
CA GLU A 121 -11.68 8.11 -13.55
C GLU A 121 -10.20 8.38 -13.85
N GLU A 122 -9.88 9.54 -14.43
CA GLU A 122 -8.50 9.93 -14.75
C GLU A 122 -7.69 10.17 -13.49
N LEU A 123 -8.27 10.90 -12.52
CA LEU A 123 -7.62 11.15 -11.25
C LEU A 123 -7.34 9.85 -10.50
N GLU A 124 -8.25 8.88 -10.51
CA GLU A 124 -8.03 7.57 -9.91
C GLU A 124 -6.84 6.85 -10.54
N LYS A 125 -6.78 6.83 -11.88
CA LYS A 125 -5.68 6.18 -12.59
C LYS A 125 -4.34 6.77 -12.17
N HIS A 126 -4.22 8.09 -12.20
CA HIS A 126 -3.00 8.78 -11.80
C HIS A 126 -2.66 8.55 -10.33
N LEU A 127 -3.65 8.59 -9.42
CA LEU A 127 -3.38 8.39 -7.99
C LEU A 127 -3.10 6.93 -7.62
N VAL A 128 -3.59 5.95 -8.38
CA VAL A 128 -3.25 4.52 -8.15
C VAL A 128 -1.84 4.20 -8.65
N GLU A 129 -1.35 4.92 -9.66
CA GLU A 129 0.02 4.79 -10.17
C GLU A 129 1.06 5.51 -9.29
N MET A 130 0.64 6.21 -8.23
CA MET A 130 1.55 6.98 -7.36
C MET A 130 1.74 6.35 -5.97
N GLN A 131 2.99 6.30 -5.54
CA GLN A 131 3.37 6.26 -4.12
C GLN A 131 3.74 7.70 -3.71
N LEU A 132 2.74 8.51 -3.33
CA LEU A 132 3.01 9.89 -2.92
C LEU A 132 3.70 9.89 -1.55
N ASP A 133 4.99 10.22 -1.53
CA ASP A 133 5.69 10.60 -0.31
C ASP A 133 5.48 12.10 -0.05
N ALA A 134 5.12 12.44 1.19
CA ALA A 134 4.97 13.82 1.64
C ALA A 134 6.26 14.64 1.49
N GLN A 135 7.44 14.00 1.49
CA GLN A 135 8.73 14.68 1.38
C GLN A 135 9.02 15.21 -0.04
N ASN A 136 8.58 14.52 -1.10
CA ASN A 136 8.83 14.88 -2.51
C ASN A 136 7.54 15.19 -3.30
N PHE A 137 6.48 15.52 -2.57
CA PHE A 137 5.12 15.62 -3.07
C PHE A 137 4.97 16.43 -4.37
N ASN A 138 5.54 17.64 -4.44
CA ASN A 138 5.39 18.54 -5.59
C ASN A 138 6.17 18.03 -6.83
N GLU A 139 7.34 17.44 -6.64
CA GLU A 139 8.14 16.86 -7.73
C GLU A 139 7.48 15.62 -8.32
N SER A 140 6.99 14.71 -7.48
CA SER A 140 6.26 13.51 -7.91
C SER A 140 4.98 13.87 -8.65
N LEU A 141 4.27 14.92 -8.20
CA LEU A 141 3.06 15.42 -8.85
C LEU A 141 3.35 16.04 -10.24
N ASN A 142 4.41 16.84 -10.35
CA ASN A 142 4.79 17.50 -11.61
C ASN A 142 5.34 16.51 -12.65
N LYS A 143 6.15 15.52 -12.23
CA LYS A 143 6.63 14.43 -13.09
C LYS A 143 5.47 13.64 -13.68
N MET A 144 4.49 13.28 -12.85
CA MET A 144 3.30 12.53 -13.26
C MET A 144 2.46 13.29 -14.30
N LEU A 145 2.36 14.61 -14.16
CA LEU A 145 1.58 15.46 -15.04
C LEU A 145 2.32 15.93 -16.30
N GLY A 146 3.57 15.48 -16.48
CA GLY A 146 4.39 15.86 -17.63
C GLY A 146 4.66 17.36 -17.70
N MET A 147 4.54 18.09 -16.57
CA MET A 147 4.70 19.55 -16.48
C MET A 147 6.17 20.00 -16.36
N THR A 148 7.12 19.18 -16.79
CA THR A 148 8.53 19.53 -16.72
C THR A 148 8.90 20.49 -17.86
N ASP A 149 8.60 21.77 -17.68
CA ASP A 149 9.19 22.82 -18.49
C ASP A 149 10.69 22.93 -18.16
N GLN A 150 11.48 23.20 -19.18
CA GLN A 150 12.94 23.06 -19.24
C GLN A 150 13.68 23.67 -18.02
N THR A 151 14.16 22.85 -17.09
CA THR A 151 15.42 22.99 -16.32
C THR A 151 15.40 22.04 -15.13
N ILE A 152 15.84 20.78 -15.30
CA ILE A 152 16.86 20.12 -14.48
C ILE A 152 17.38 18.97 -15.34
N GLY A 153 18.58 19.13 -15.88
CA GLY A 153 19.38 18.01 -16.35
C GLY A 153 19.96 17.31 -15.14
N ALA A 154 19.51 16.09 -14.88
CA ALA A 154 20.25 15.01 -14.23
C ALA A 154 19.32 13.79 -14.25
N GLY A 155 19.78 12.70 -14.87
CA GLY A 155 19.04 11.46 -14.89
C GLY A 155 18.76 10.98 -13.47
N VAL A 156 17.53 10.52 -13.25
CA VAL A 156 17.23 9.51 -12.25
C VAL A 156 16.36 8.50 -12.98
N GLU A 157 16.96 7.37 -13.31
CA GLU A 157 16.25 6.17 -13.73
C GLU A 157 15.27 5.79 -12.61
N PHE A 158 14.04 5.45 -13.00
CA PHE A 158 13.00 4.99 -12.10
C PHE A 158 13.42 3.64 -11.47
N GLU A 159 13.86 3.65 -10.22
CA GLU A 159 13.96 2.47 -9.34
C GLU A 159 12.61 2.21 -8.61
N GLU A 160 11.49 2.24 -9.32
CA GLU A 160 10.18 1.85 -8.77
C GLU A 160 9.94 0.35 -8.96
N ASP A 161 10.70 -0.48 -8.24
CA ASP A 161 10.32 -1.88 -7.87
C ASP A 161 11.33 -2.49 -6.88
N GLU A 162 12.56 -1.98 -6.81
CA GLU A 162 13.59 -2.52 -5.91
C GLU A 162 13.36 -2.16 -4.45
N GLU A 163 12.91 -0.94 -4.14
CA GLU A 163 12.72 -0.47 -2.76
C GLU A 163 11.61 -1.25 -2.03
N LEU A 164 10.46 -1.44 -2.68
CA LEU A 164 9.38 -2.26 -2.14
C LEU A 164 9.80 -3.73 -2.00
N ALA A 165 10.55 -4.26 -2.97
CA ALA A 165 11.10 -5.61 -2.89
C ALA A 165 12.16 -5.76 -1.78
N GLU A 166 12.93 -4.71 -1.48
CA GLU A 166 13.91 -4.67 -0.41
C GLU A 166 13.26 -4.56 0.97
N ILE A 167 12.23 -3.72 1.10
CA ILE A 167 11.40 -3.64 2.32
C ILE A 167 10.74 -5.00 2.58
N MET A 168 10.16 -5.63 1.56
CA MET A 168 9.53 -6.94 1.68
C MET A 168 10.54 -8.04 2.02
N ARG A 169 11.74 -8.03 1.43
CA ARG A 169 12.85 -8.94 1.79
C ARG A 169 13.30 -8.74 3.23
N THR A 170 13.42 -7.50 3.67
CA THR A 170 13.84 -7.15 5.03
C THR A 170 12.79 -7.59 6.06
N ILE A 171 11.50 -7.42 5.75
CA ILE A 171 10.39 -7.92 6.59
C ILE A 171 10.41 -9.46 6.68
N HIS A 172 10.73 -10.16 5.58
CA HIS A 172 10.84 -11.62 5.59
C HIS A 172 12.05 -12.08 6.42
N ALA A 173 13.20 -11.43 6.29
CA ALA A 173 14.41 -11.75 7.08
C ALA A 173 14.19 -11.57 8.59
N VAL A 174 13.47 -10.52 9.01
CA VAL A 174 13.10 -10.34 10.43
C VAL A 174 12.14 -11.43 10.90
N LYS A 175 11.17 -11.81 10.06
CA LYS A 175 10.18 -12.84 10.38
C LYS A 175 10.79 -14.24 10.48
N GLU A 176 11.85 -14.50 9.72
CA GLU A 176 12.60 -15.76 9.72
C GLU A 176 13.69 -15.79 10.80
N GLY A 177 13.90 -14.68 11.52
CA GLY A 177 14.90 -14.57 12.59
C GLY A 177 16.34 -14.37 12.07
N GLU A 178 16.48 -14.01 10.79
CA GLU A 178 17.77 -13.77 10.13
C GLU A 178 18.28 -12.34 10.35
N LEU A 179 17.41 -11.41 10.76
CA LEU A 179 17.72 -10.01 10.99
C LEU A 179 17.00 -9.47 12.22
N GLU A 180 17.74 -8.81 13.12
CA GLU A 180 17.14 -8.18 14.30
C GLU A 180 16.32 -6.94 13.91
N PRO A 181 15.15 -6.70 14.55
CA PRO A 181 14.23 -5.62 14.18
C PRO A 181 14.86 -4.22 14.17
N GLU A 182 15.83 -3.98 15.05
CA GLU A 182 16.53 -2.69 15.16
C GLU A 182 17.46 -2.44 13.95
N LEU A 183 18.16 -3.48 13.49
CA LEU A 183 19.02 -3.42 12.31
C LEU A 183 18.21 -3.39 11.00
N ALA A 184 17.05 -4.05 11.00
CA ALA A 184 16.09 -3.97 9.90
C ALA A 184 15.53 -2.56 9.72
N ALA A 185 15.24 -1.86 10.82
CA ALA A 185 14.84 -0.46 10.79
C ALA A 185 15.97 0.42 10.23
N GLU A 186 17.20 0.28 10.73
CA GLU A 186 18.38 1.06 10.29
C GLU A 186 18.69 0.88 8.78
N LYS A 187 18.48 -0.33 8.26
CA LYS A 187 18.70 -0.68 6.85
C LYS A 187 17.65 -0.08 5.91
N VAL A 188 16.39 -0.03 6.36
CA VAL A 188 15.27 0.52 5.57
C VAL A 188 15.20 2.05 5.66
N THR A 189 15.60 2.66 6.78
CA THR A 189 15.58 4.11 6.96
C THR A 189 16.82 4.82 6.40
N GLY A 190 17.83 4.08 5.95
CA GLY A 190 19.03 4.63 5.29
C GLY A 190 20.09 5.21 6.24
N GLU A 191 19.99 4.96 7.54
CA GLU A 191 20.95 5.45 8.56
C GLU A 191 22.35 4.82 8.44
N GLU A 192 22.49 3.71 7.71
CA GLU A 192 23.80 3.14 7.36
C GLU A 192 24.67 4.10 6.51
N LYS A 193 24.04 4.96 5.69
CA LYS A 193 24.77 5.90 4.82
C LYS A 193 25.31 7.11 5.59
N THR A 194 24.66 7.55 6.66
CA THR A 194 25.10 8.69 7.48
C THR A 194 26.31 8.34 8.33
N LYS A 195 26.32 7.17 9.00
CA LYS A 195 27.49 6.73 9.79
C LYS A 195 28.75 6.49 8.94
N LYS A 196 28.61 5.97 7.71
CA LYS A 196 29.75 5.85 6.78
C LYS A 196 30.28 7.21 6.32
N LYS A 197 29.43 8.22 6.13
CA LYS A 197 29.83 9.57 5.74
C LYS A 197 30.52 10.32 6.88
N GLU A 198 30.06 10.15 8.11
CA GLU A 198 30.71 10.72 9.31
C GLU A 198 32.08 10.08 9.57
N LYS A 199 32.20 8.75 9.42
CA LYS A 199 33.50 8.06 9.58
C LYS A 199 34.55 8.48 8.53
N TRP A 200 34.12 8.81 7.31
CA TRP A 200 35.00 9.35 6.26
C TRP A 200 35.42 10.81 6.49
N LEU A 201 34.67 11.57 7.29
CA LEU A 201 34.98 12.97 7.64
C LEU A 201 35.85 13.09 8.90
N GLU A 202 35.92 12.06 9.74
CA GLU A 202 36.80 12.02 10.92
C GLU A 202 38.21 11.47 10.62
N GLU A 203 38.43 10.85 9.46
CA GLU A 203 39.74 10.32 9.03
C GLU A 203 40.54 11.27 8.08
N PHE A 204 40.08 12.51 7.88
CA PHE A 204 40.77 13.59 7.16
C PHE A 204 40.83 14.87 8.00
#